data_AF-A0A537RI90-F1
#
_entry.id   AF-A0A537RI90-F1
#
_cell.length_a   1.000
_cell.length_b   1.000
_cell.length_c   1.000
_cell.angle_alpha   90.00
_cell.angle_beta   90.00
_cell.angle_gamma   90.00
#
_symmetry.space_group_name_H-M   'P 1'
#
loop_
_entity.id
_entity.type
_entity.pdbx_description
1 polymer ?
#
loop_
_entity_poly.entity_id
_entity_poly.type
_entity_poly.pdbx_seq_one_letter_code
_entity_poly.pdbx_strand_id
1 'polypeptide(L)'
;MATCRFLENLTLASLVAPVTEQEFQTQYWEQKPLVVNRNDPDYYGDLFTVDDFDKAITSSPEYIKINNATKAGTSVKHATVQGLEAVLADMRDGATLILEQLQRHEP
;
A
#
# COMPACT_ATOMS: atom_id res chain seq x y z
N MET A 1 19.28 3.91 8.12
CA MET A 1 18.16 3.58 7.22
C MET A 1 18.45 2.21 6.66
N ALA A 2 17.57 1.23 6.88
CA ALA A 2 17.70 -0.05 6.17
C ALA A 2 17.37 0.24 4.70
N THR A 3 18.24 -0.17 3.78
CA THR A 3 17.98 -0.04 2.35
C THR A 3 16.94 -1.09 1.96
N CYS A 4 15.84 -0.69 1.33
CA CYS A 4 14.84 -1.62 0.79
C CYS A 4 15.46 -2.36 -0.40
N ARG A 5 15.64 -3.67 -0.29
CA ARG A 5 16.28 -4.52 -1.31
C ARG A 5 15.49 -4.56 -2.61
N PHE A 6 14.16 -4.49 -2.50
CA PHE A 6 13.29 -4.43 -3.66
C PHE A 6 13.56 -3.17 -4.49
N LEU A 7 13.71 -2.01 -3.85
CA LEU A 7 13.95 -0.74 -4.54
C LEU A 7 15.33 -0.67 -5.21
N GLU A 8 16.34 -1.38 -4.70
CA GLU A 8 17.68 -1.44 -5.32
C GLU A 8 17.65 -2.02 -6.75
N ASN A 9 16.69 -2.90 -7.05
CA ASN A 9 16.58 -3.59 -8.33
C ASN A 9 15.24 -3.32 -9.04
N LEU A 10 14.54 -2.24 -8.65
CA LEU A 10 13.23 -1.91 -9.18
C LEU A 10 13.30 -1.61 -10.67
N THR A 11 12.64 -2.46 -11.44
CA THR A 11 12.44 -2.34 -12.89
C THR A 11 11.01 -2.76 -13.25
N LEU A 12 10.53 -2.38 -14.44
CA LEU A 12 9.24 -2.89 -14.91
C LEU A 12 9.26 -4.43 -15.00
N ALA A 13 10.33 -5.02 -15.52
CA ALA A 13 10.53 -6.46 -15.56
C ALA A 13 10.37 -7.12 -14.18
N SER A 14 10.94 -6.54 -13.12
CA SER A 14 10.77 -7.06 -11.76
C SER A 14 9.29 -7.03 -11.31
N LEU A 15 8.57 -5.94 -11.61
CA LEU A 15 7.17 -5.76 -11.23
C LEU A 15 6.20 -6.73 -11.93
N VAL A 16 6.51 -7.14 -13.16
CA VAL A 16 5.64 -8.01 -13.96
C VAL A 16 6.12 -9.47 -14.02
N ALA A 17 7.33 -9.78 -13.54
CA ALA A 17 7.87 -11.15 -13.54
C ALA A 17 6.89 -12.15 -12.90
N PRO A 18 6.69 -13.34 -13.51
CA PRO A 18 7.49 -13.91 -14.59
C PRO A 18 7.07 -13.47 -16.01
N VAL A 19 6.06 -12.62 -16.15
CA VAL A 19 5.66 -12.07 -17.45
C VAL A 19 6.75 -11.12 -17.95
N THR A 20 7.11 -11.24 -19.22
CA THR A 20 8.11 -10.34 -19.82
C THR A 20 7.52 -8.95 -20.06
N GLU A 21 8.36 -7.91 -20.06
CA GLU A 21 7.89 -6.55 -20.38
C GLU A 21 7.23 -6.47 -21.76
N GLN A 22 7.78 -7.19 -22.75
CA GLN A 22 7.23 -7.24 -24.09
C GLN A 22 5.83 -7.87 -24.11
N GLU A 23 5.64 -8.99 -23.41
CA GLU A 23 4.33 -9.63 -23.29
C GLU A 23 3.33 -8.73 -22.55
N PHE A 24 3.76 -8.10 -21.45
CA PHE A 24 2.94 -7.12 -20.72
C PHE A 24 2.45 -5.99 -21.62
N GLN A 25 3.35 -5.33 -22.35
CA GLN A 25 3.02 -4.19 -23.21
C GLN A 25 2.11 -4.59 -24.38
N THR A 26 2.36 -5.74 -25.00
CA THR A 26 1.63 -6.13 -26.22
C THR A 26 0.30 -6.81 -25.95
N GLN A 27 0.13 -7.48 -24.80
CA GLN A 27 -1.06 -8.30 -24.54
C GLN A 27 -1.90 -7.83 -23.37
N TYR A 28 -1.35 -7.08 -22.40
CA TYR A 28 -2.05 -6.77 -21.15
C TYR A 28 -2.28 -5.27 -20.96
N TRP A 29 -1.26 -4.44 -21.25
CA TRP A 29 -1.36 -2.99 -21.09
C TRP A 29 -2.58 -2.44 -21.82
N GLU A 30 -3.47 -1.79 -21.08
CA GLU A 30 -4.73 -1.18 -21.56
C GLU A 30 -5.69 -2.13 -22.29
N GLN A 31 -5.46 -3.44 -22.23
CA GLN A 31 -6.26 -4.45 -22.94
C GLN A 31 -7.01 -5.37 -21.99
N LYS A 32 -6.30 -5.93 -21.00
CA LYS A 32 -6.89 -6.88 -20.04
C LYS A 32 -6.11 -6.94 -18.73
N PRO A 33 -6.75 -7.29 -17.60
CA PRO A 33 -6.06 -7.49 -16.34
C PRO A 33 -4.97 -8.58 -16.42
N LEU A 34 -3.86 -8.37 -15.70
CA LEU A 34 -2.83 -9.37 -15.45
C LEU A 34 -2.79 -9.70 -13.95
N VAL A 35 -2.92 -10.97 -13.59
CA VAL A 35 -2.72 -11.46 -12.22
C VAL A 35 -1.37 -12.18 -12.16
N VAL A 36 -0.47 -11.69 -11.31
CA VAL A 36 0.87 -12.27 -11.12
C VAL A 36 0.92 -13.00 -9.77
N ASN A 37 0.89 -14.32 -9.81
CA ASN A 37 1.04 -15.16 -8.62
C ASN A 37 2.52 -15.42 -8.36
N ARG A 38 3.05 -14.91 -7.26
CA ARG A 38 4.41 -15.18 -6.79
C ARG A 38 4.33 -16.18 -5.64
N ASN A 39 5.11 -17.26 -5.72
CA ASN A 39 5.27 -18.22 -4.61
C ASN A 39 6.39 -17.75 -3.65
N ASP A 40 6.46 -16.45 -3.41
CA ASP A 40 7.47 -15.80 -2.58
C ASP A 40 6.78 -14.74 -1.70
N PRO A 41 6.54 -15.04 -0.41
CA PRO A 41 5.85 -14.12 0.50
C PRO A 41 6.70 -12.89 0.85
N ASP A 42 8.02 -12.97 0.72
CA ASP A 42 8.94 -11.91 1.13
C ASP A 42 9.29 -10.95 -0.02
N TYR A 43 8.72 -11.15 -1.22
CA TYR A 43 9.03 -10.38 -2.42
C TYR A 43 8.89 -8.86 -2.25
N TYR A 44 7.91 -8.41 -1.45
CA TYR A 44 7.71 -7.00 -1.07
C TYR A 44 7.93 -6.77 0.44
N GLY A 45 8.55 -7.73 1.13
CA GLY A 45 8.55 -7.81 2.59
C GLY A 45 9.24 -6.64 3.29
N ASP A 46 10.15 -5.95 2.61
CA ASP A 46 10.86 -4.78 3.11
C ASP A 46 10.50 -3.47 2.37
N LEU A 47 9.47 -3.49 1.49
CA LEU A 47 9.01 -2.30 0.78
C LEU A 47 8.20 -1.38 1.69
N PHE A 48 7.29 -1.95 2.46
CA PHE A 48 6.49 -1.23 3.44
C PHE A 48 5.92 -2.21 4.46
N THR A 49 6.38 -2.11 5.70
CA THR A 49 6.03 -3.06 6.77
C THR A 49 4.88 -2.54 7.63
N VAL A 50 4.33 -3.42 8.48
CA VAL A 50 3.37 -3.01 9.52
C VAL A 50 4.03 -2.02 10.50
N ASP A 51 5.32 -2.17 10.80
CA ASP A 51 6.05 -1.22 11.65
C ASP A 51 6.16 0.16 10.99
N ASP A 52 6.28 0.23 9.67
CA ASP A 52 6.30 1.50 8.92
C ASP A 52 4.91 2.15 8.90
N PHE A 53 3.86 1.33 8.84
CA PHE A 53 2.49 1.79 8.98
C PHE A 53 2.20 2.40 10.37
N ASP A 54 2.65 1.75 11.45
CA ASP A 54 2.50 2.29 12.80
C ASP A 54 3.28 3.61 12.99
N LYS A 55 4.48 3.71 12.41
CA LYS A 55 5.25 4.97 12.36
C LYS A 55 4.53 6.05 11.57
N ALA A 56 3.92 5.72 10.43
CA ALA A 56 3.15 6.64 9.60
C ALA A 56 1.98 7.25 10.40
N ILE A 57 1.21 6.42 11.10
CA ILE A 57 0.09 6.88 11.92
C ILE A 57 0.53 7.81 13.04
N THR A 58 1.64 7.47 13.71
CA THR A 58 2.13 8.24 14.86
C THR A 58 2.78 9.56 14.44
N SER A 59 3.47 9.58 13.30
CA SER A 59 4.32 10.70 12.90
C SER A 59 3.61 11.70 12.00
N SER A 60 2.71 11.23 11.14
CA SER A 60 2.05 12.05 10.12
C SER A 60 0.63 11.54 9.79
N PRO A 61 -0.31 11.62 10.74
CA PRO A 61 -1.69 11.14 10.54
C PRO A 61 -2.44 11.89 9.43
N GLU A 62 -1.98 13.07 9.01
CA GLU A 62 -2.64 13.93 8.01
C GLU A 62 -2.86 13.27 6.65
N TYR A 63 -2.00 12.33 6.26
CA TYR A 63 -2.10 11.65 4.96
C TYR A 63 -2.82 10.29 5.04
N ILE A 64 -3.38 9.97 6.19
CA ILE A 64 -4.12 8.74 6.41
C ILE A 64 -5.61 9.03 6.31
N LYS A 65 -6.27 8.35 5.37
CA LYS A 65 -7.72 8.36 5.21
C LYS A 65 -8.32 7.11 5.83
N ILE A 66 -9.38 7.32 6.58
CA ILE A 66 -10.21 6.28 7.19
C ILE A 66 -11.48 6.18 6.37
N ASN A 67 -11.64 5.07 5.66
CA ASN A 67 -12.81 4.76 4.87
C ASN A 67 -13.69 3.75 5.60
N ASN A 68 -14.89 4.19 5.95
CA ASN A 68 -15.93 3.32 6.49
C ASN A 68 -16.97 3.04 5.41
N ALA A 69 -16.95 1.84 4.85
CA ALA A 69 -17.96 1.37 3.91
C ALA A 69 -19.14 0.78 4.70
N THR A 70 -20.25 1.52 4.74
CA THR A 70 -21.52 1.02 5.30
C THR A 70 -22.53 0.80 4.19
N LYS A 71 -23.61 0.05 4.47
CA LYS A 71 -24.74 -0.10 3.54
C LYS A 71 -25.40 1.23 3.13
N ALA A 72 -25.15 2.32 3.87
CA ALA A 72 -25.70 3.66 3.63
C ALA A 72 -24.73 4.60 2.86
N GLY A 73 -23.54 4.13 2.49
CA GLY A 73 -22.52 4.91 1.77
C GLY A 73 -21.15 4.85 2.43
N THR A 74 -20.17 5.48 1.77
CA THR A 74 -18.79 5.60 2.25
C THR A 74 -18.60 6.92 2.98
N SER A 75 -18.15 6.86 4.24
CA SER A 75 -17.65 8.06 4.92
C SER A 75 -16.13 8.07 4.90
N VAL A 76 -15.55 9.20 4.51
CA VAL A 76 -14.10 9.43 4.47
C VAL A 76 -13.76 10.47 5.52
N LYS A 77 -12.83 10.14 6.42
CA LYS A 77 -12.27 11.09 7.39
C LYS A 77 -10.75 11.00 7.34
N HIS A 78 -10.07 12.10 7.59
CA HIS A 78 -8.63 12.03 7.85
C HIS A 78 -8.41 11.56 9.28
N ALA A 79 -7.38 10.74 9.50
CA ALA A 79 -6.92 10.47 10.84
C ALA A 79 -6.55 11.80 11.50
N THR A 80 -7.05 12.01 12.71
CA THR A 80 -6.67 13.18 13.51
C THR A 80 -5.60 12.77 14.51
N VAL A 81 -5.00 13.73 15.20
CA VAL A 81 -4.02 13.50 16.30
C VAL A 81 -4.67 12.84 17.53
N GLN A 82 -5.77 12.09 17.37
CA GLN A 82 -6.39 11.29 18.43
C GLN A 82 -5.53 10.06 18.83
N GLY A 83 -4.39 9.86 18.17
CA GLY A 83 -3.40 8.84 18.52
C GLY A 83 -3.65 7.49 17.84
N LEU A 84 -2.57 6.70 17.70
CA LEU A 84 -2.53 5.39 17.04
C LEU A 84 -3.71 4.49 17.41
N GLU A 85 -4.05 4.40 18.70
CA GLU A 85 -5.11 3.53 19.20
C GLU A 85 -6.51 3.87 18.65
N ALA A 86 -6.82 5.14 18.42
CA ALA A 86 -8.11 5.53 17.87
C ALA A 86 -8.24 5.10 16.40
N VAL A 87 -7.17 5.28 15.62
CA VAL A 87 -7.10 4.85 14.21
C VAL A 87 -7.17 3.33 14.10
N LEU A 88 -6.47 2.61 14.98
CA LEU A 88 -6.55 1.15 15.05
C LEU A 88 -7.92 0.66 15.52
N ALA A 89 -8.61 1.39 16.40
CA ALA A 89 -9.97 1.07 16.81
C ALA A 89 -10.95 1.15 15.63
N ASP A 90 -10.87 2.22 14.82
CA ASP A 90 -11.67 2.34 13.60
C ASP A 90 -11.43 1.15 12.66
N MET A 91 -10.17 0.72 12.47
CA MET A 91 -9.86 -0.47 11.66
C MET A 91 -10.47 -1.75 12.25
N ARG A 92 -10.42 -1.94 13.57
CA ARG A 92 -11.04 -3.08 14.25
C ARG A 92 -12.57 -3.11 14.08
N ASP A 93 -13.19 -1.94 13.98
CA ASP A 93 -14.63 -1.78 13.73
C ASP A 93 -15.00 -1.96 12.24
N GLY A 94 -14.02 -2.27 11.38
CA GLY A 94 -14.22 -2.59 9.97
C GLY A 94 -13.89 -1.45 9.01
N ALA A 95 -13.29 -0.35 9.49
CA ALA A 95 -12.75 0.68 8.61
C ALA A 95 -11.56 0.17 7.79
N THR A 96 -11.40 0.69 6.59
CA THR A 96 -10.18 0.54 5.79
C THR A 96 -9.34 1.80 5.91
N LEU A 97 -8.07 1.64 6.24
CA LEU A 97 -7.10 2.72 6.31
C LEU A 97 -6.36 2.84 4.97
N ILE A 98 -6.22 4.06 4.46
CA ILE A 98 -5.59 4.36 3.17
C ILE A 98 -4.53 5.43 3.39
N LEU A 99 -3.28 5.11 3.07
CA LEU A 99 -2.18 6.07 3.08
C LEU A 99 -2.12 6.75 1.71
N GLU A 100 -2.32 8.06 1.68
CA GLU A 100 -2.26 8.83 0.45
C GLU A 100 -0.85 9.33 0.18
N GLN A 101 -0.44 9.26 -1.10
CA GLN A 101 0.83 9.80 -1.57
C GLN A 101 2.04 9.26 -0.77
N LEU A 102 2.02 7.97 -0.41
CA LEU A 102 3.03 7.32 0.42
C LEU A 102 4.47 7.66 -0.01
N GLN A 103 4.73 7.68 -1.32
CA GLN A 103 6.04 7.97 -1.91
C GLN A 103 6.57 9.40 -1.67
N ARG A 104 5.75 10.31 -1.11
CA ARG A 104 6.20 11.65 -0.70
C ARG A 104 6.66 11.69 0.75
N HIS A 105 6.31 10.68 1.54
CA HIS A 105 6.50 10.65 2.99
C HIS A 105 7.45 9.53 3.41
N GLU A 106 7.42 8.40 2.71
CA GLU A 106 8.31 7.26 2.88
C GLU A 106 9.24 7.13 1.65
N PRO A 107 10.50 6.69 1.85
CA PRO A 107 11.50 6.54 0.80
C PRO A 107 11.19 5.46 -0.23
#